data_AF-A0A0P9EN94-F1
#
_entry.id   AF-A0A0P9EN94-F1
#
_cell.length_a   1.000
_cell.length_b   1.000
_cell.length_c   1.000
_cell.angle_alpha   90.00
_cell.angle_beta   90.00
_cell.angle_gamma   90.00
#
_symmetry.space_group_name_H-M   'P 1'
#
loop_
_entity.id
_entity.type
_entity.pdbx_description
1 polymer ?
#
loop_
_entity_poly.entity_id
_entity_poly.type
_entity_poly.pdbx_seq_one_letter_code
_entity_poly.pdbx_strand_id
1 'polypeptide(L)'
;MSLEFSESDMEEIMAGHPEIIEDGLTLLGRQVSLGHLRADLLFKDKFGDTLVVELKRGNIKRGHVGQIIEYSGFAQKQIFP
;
A
#
# COMPACT_ATOMS: atom_id res chain seq x y z
N MET A 1 -6.22 -27.79 10.95
CA MET A 1 -6.38 -26.68 10.00
C MET A 1 -5.35 -25.65 10.39
N SER A 2 -4.23 -25.53 9.67
CA SER A 2 -3.28 -24.45 9.92
C SER A 2 -3.90 -23.16 9.39
N LEU A 3 -4.15 -22.20 10.27
CA LEU A 3 -4.41 -20.81 9.88
C LEU A 3 -3.10 -20.26 9.34
N GLU A 4 -2.89 -20.38 8.03
CA GLU A 4 -1.78 -19.69 7.39
C GLU A 4 -2.09 -18.20 7.29
N PHE A 5 -1.18 -17.38 7.78
CA PHE A 5 -1.24 -15.93 7.66
C PHE A 5 -1.24 -15.51 6.19
N SER A 6 -2.24 -14.73 5.78
CA SER A 6 -2.46 -14.28 4.41
C SER A 6 -2.12 -12.80 4.20
N GLU A 7 -2.03 -12.36 2.94
CA GLU A 7 -1.87 -10.94 2.62
C GLU A 7 -3.09 -10.10 3.06
N SER A 8 -4.28 -10.71 3.08
CA SER A 8 -5.49 -10.06 3.62
C SER A 8 -5.38 -9.85 5.13
N ASP A 9 -4.81 -10.80 5.86
CA ASP A 9 -4.56 -10.64 7.30
C ASP A 9 -3.50 -9.56 7.56
N MET A 10 -2.45 -9.50 6.72
CA MET A 10 -1.47 -8.41 6.77
C MET A 10 -2.13 -7.05 6.54
N GLU A 11 -2.98 -6.95 5.53
CA GLU A 11 -3.70 -5.72 5.19
C GLU A 11 -4.59 -5.24 6.34
N GLU A 12 -5.35 -6.16 6.94
CA GLU A 12 -6.23 -5.84 8.06
C GLU A 12 -5.45 -5.35 9.28
N ILE A 13 -4.33 -6.01 9.62
CA ILE A 13 -3.47 -5.60 10.72
C ILE A 13 -2.87 -4.22 10.44
N MET A 14 -2.29 -4.01 9.26
CA MET A 14 -1.63 -2.74 8.93
C MET A 14 -2.61 -1.57 8.77
N ALA A 15 -3.85 -1.84 8.32
CA ALA A 15 -4.90 -0.82 8.30
C ALA A 15 -5.35 -0.42 9.72
N GLY A 16 -5.39 -1.38 10.66
CA GLY A 16 -5.74 -1.13 12.06
C GLY A 16 -4.60 -0.57 12.90
N HIS A 17 -3.36 -0.86 12.51
CA HIS A 17 -2.13 -0.50 13.20
C HIS A 17 -1.08 0.07 12.24
N PRO A 18 -1.34 1.25 11.63
CA PRO A 18 -0.46 1.81 10.63
C PRO A 18 0.92 2.23 11.18
N GLU A 19 1.05 2.40 12.50
CA GLU A 19 2.32 2.63 13.22
C GLU A 19 3.34 1.50 13.04
N ILE A 20 2.91 0.31 12.60
CA ILE A 20 3.81 -0.79 12.23
C ILE A 20 4.67 -0.43 11.00
N ILE A 21 4.16 0.46 10.14
CA ILE A 21 4.87 0.95 8.95
C ILE A 21 5.73 2.16 9.35
N GLU A 22 5.09 3.23 9.84
CA GLU A 22 5.75 4.41 10.41
C GLU A 22 4.77 5.27 11.24
N ASP A 23 5.31 6.14 12.10
CA ASP A 23 4.50 7.02 12.95
C ASP A 23 3.80 8.13 12.15
N GLY A 24 2.54 8.40 12.53
CA GLY A 24 1.78 9.54 12.01
C GLY A 24 1.07 9.28 10.67
N LEU A 25 0.94 8.02 10.27
CA LEU A 25 0.13 7.63 9.13
C LEU A 25 -1.38 7.75 9.42
N THR A 26 -2.11 8.31 8.45
CA THR A 26 -3.58 8.32 8.42
C THR A 26 -4.06 7.48 7.24
N LEU A 27 -4.86 6.44 7.51
CA LEU A 27 -5.43 5.60 6.46
C LEU A 27 -6.41 6.40 5.59
N LEU A 28 -6.14 6.45 4.29
CA LEU A 28 -7.02 7.05 3.28
C LEU A 28 -7.94 6.01 2.64
N GLY A 29 -7.47 4.77 2.50
CA GLY A 29 -8.28 3.69 1.96
C GLY A 29 -7.54 2.36 1.85
N ARG A 30 -8.32 1.31 1.63
CA ARG A 30 -7.86 -0.07 1.37
C ARG A 30 -8.27 -0.47 -0.04
N GLN A 31 -7.47 -1.27 -0.73
CA GLN A 31 -7.75 -1.79 -2.07
C GLN A 31 -8.13 -0.66 -3.06
N VAL A 32 -7.39 0.45 -3.03
CA VAL A 32 -7.71 1.69 -3.75
C VAL A 32 -7.31 1.58 -5.21
N SER A 33 -8.25 1.85 -6.12
CA SER A 33 -7.97 1.93 -7.56
C SER A 33 -7.17 3.18 -7.92
N LEU A 34 -6.03 3.00 -8.59
CA LEU A 34 -5.13 4.04 -9.08
C LEU A 34 -4.93 3.84 -10.58
N GLY A 35 -5.92 4.24 -11.38
CA GLY A 35 -5.94 3.96 -12.82
C GLY A 35 -6.20 2.47 -13.10
N HIS A 36 -5.29 1.81 -13.82
CA HIS A 36 -5.35 0.36 -14.06
C HIS A 36 -4.74 -0.47 -12.93
N LEU A 37 -4.12 0.19 -11.93
CA LEU A 37 -3.52 -0.45 -10.77
C LEU A 37 -4.45 -0.41 -9.56
N ARG A 38 -4.18 -1.26 -8.58
CA ARG A 38 -4.90 -1.28 -7.29
C ARG A 38 -3.88 -1.43 -6.18
N ALA A 39 -3.80 -0.42 -5.32
CA ALA A 39 -2.94 -0.44 -4.14
C ALA A 39 -3.64 -1.12 -2.98
N ASP A 40 -2.92 -1.94 -2.22
CA ASP A 40 -3.50 -2.61 -1.05
C ASP A 40 -3.87 -1.62 0.05
N LEU A 41 -2.99 -0.66 0.35
CA LEU A 41 -3.23 0.40 1.31
C LEU A 41 -2.76 1.76 0.79
N LEU A 42 -3.52 2.80 1.12
CA LEU A 42 -3.19 4.18 0.83
C LEU A 42 -3.24 4.99 2.12
N PHE A 43 -2.17 5.72 2.41
CA PHE A 43 -2.03 6.57 3.60
C PHE A 43 -1.66 8.00 3.23
N LYS A 44 -1.93 8.91 4.16
CA LYS A 44 -1.30 10.23 4.26
C LYS A 44 -0.27 10.15 5.38
N ASP A 45 0.96 10.56 5.14
CA ASP A 45 1.98 10.62 6.19
C ASP A 45 1.86 11.91 7.02
N LYS A 46 2.72 12.02 8.04
CA LYS A 46 2.75 13.19 8.94
C LYS A 46 3.18 14.50 8.27
N PHE A 47 3.82 14.44 7.11
CA PHE A 47 4.23 15.60 6.32
C PHE A 47 3.17 16.00 5.29
N GLY A 48 2.13 15.20 5.13
CA GLY A 48 1.11 15.40 4.14
C GLY A 48 1.48 14.83 2.77
N ASP A 49 2.41 13.89 2.69
CA ASP A 49 2.70 13.13 1.47
C ASP A 49 1.83 11.86 1.40
N THR A 50 1.57 11.41 0.17
CA THR A 50 0.78 10.19 -0.06
C THR A 50 1.70 8.98 -0.06
N LEU A 51 1.42 8.02 0.83
CA LEU A 51 2.15 6.77 0.92
C LEU A 51 1.28 5.64 0.34
N VAL A 52 1.77 5.02 -0.74
CA VAL A 52 1.16 3.83 -1.36
C VAL A 52 1.89 2.60 -0.84
N VAL A 53 1.15 1.61 -0.34
CA VAL A 53 1.71 0.38 0.21
C VAL A 53 1.14 -0.83 -0.51
N GLU A 54 2.04 -1.71 -0.94
CA GLU A 54 1.74 -2.98 -1.61
C GLU A 54 2.27 -4.12 -0.74
N LEU A 55 1.41 -5.08 -0.41
CA LEU A 55 1.74 -6.19 0.47
C LEU A 55 2.05 -7.43 -0.35
N LYS A 56 3.10 -8.14 0.06
CA LYS A 56 3.45 -9.44 -0.52
C LYS A 56 3.86 -10.42 0.57
N ARG A 57 3.22 -11.59 0.59
CA ARG A 57 3.60 -12.70 1.47
C ARG A 57 4.75 -13.47 0.85
N GLY A 58 5.85 -13.57 1.59
CA GLY A 58 7.05 -14.30 1.16
C GLY A 58 7.96 -13.47 0.25
N ASN A 59 8.68 -14.13 -0.65
CA ASN A 59 9.77 -13.49 -1.39
C ASN A 59 9.25 -12.53 -2.49
N ILE A 60 9.75 -11.29 -2.46
CA ILE A 60 9.52 -10.31 -3.51
C ILE A 60 10.29 -10.72 -4.78
N LYS A 61 9.58 -10.79 -5.92
CA LYS A 61 10.15 -11.09 -7.24
C LYS A 61 10.28 -9.82 -8.07
N ARG A 62 11.16 -9.82 -9.08
CA ARG A 62 11.37 -8.65 -9.98
C ARG A 62 10.08 -8.12 -10.61
N GLY A 63 9.12 -8.98 -10.94
CA GLY A 63 7.82 -8.57 -11.48
C GLY A 63 6.94 -7.77 -10.50
N HIS A 64 7.17 -7.89 -9.19
CA HIS A 64 6.44 -7.10 -8.18
C HIS A 64 6.98 -5.67 -8.11
N VAL A 65 8.28 -5.47 -8.35
CA VAL A 65 8.91 -4.14 -8.37
C VAL A 65 8.41 -3.30 -9.56
N GLY A 66 8.07 -3.94 -10.69
CA GLY A 66 7.48 -3.27 -11.85
C GLY A 66 6.18 -2.51 -11.53
N GLN A 67 5.32 -3.08 -10.68
CA GLN A 67 4.07 -2.43 -10.24
C GLN A 67 4.36 -1.17 -9.43
N ILE A 68 5.39 -1.19 -8.58
CA ILE A 68 5.81 -0.03 -7.78
C ILE A 68 6.36 1.09 -8.67
N ILE A 69 7.12 0.74 -9.70
CA ILE A 69 7.65 1.72 -10.65
C ILE A 69 6.51 2.40 -11.42
N GLU A 70 5.46 1.67 -11.80
CA GLU A 70 4.29 2.25 -12.46
C GLU A 70 3.56 3.27 -11.55
N TYR A 71 3.46 3.02 -10.23
CA TYR A 71 2.88 3.99 -9.29
C TYR A 71 3.63 5.33 -9.26
N SER A 72 4.96 5.33 -9.35
CA SER A 72 5.74 6.58 -9.39
C SER A 72 5.40 7.45 -10.61
N GLY A 73 5.01 6.84 -11.72
CA GLY A 73 4.54 7.54 -12.92
C GLY A 73 3.14 8.13 -12.79
N PHE A 74 2.28 7.54 -11.96
CA PHE A 74 0.92 8.02 -11.67
C PHE A 74 0.87 9.05 -10.53
N ALA A 75 1.72 8.92 -9.52
CA ALA A 75 1.81 9.86 -8.40
C ALA A 75 2.08 11.30 -8.87
N GLN A 76 2.80 11.46 -9.99
CA GLN A 76 3.02 12.76 -10.63
C GLN A 76 1.83 13.29 -11.46
N LYS A 77 0.84 12.47 -11.82
CA LYS A 77 -0.21 12.83 -12.80
C LYS A 77 -1.63 12.87 -12.28
N GLN A 78 -1.93 12.29 -11.10
CA GLN A 78 -3.33 12.13 -10.68
C GLN A 78 -3.61 12.33 -9.19
N ILE A 79 -2.59 12.43 -8.34
CA ILE A 79 -2.77 12.63 -6.88
C ILE A 79 -2.71 14.13 -6.50
N PHE A 80 -2.30 14.99 -7.43
CA PHE A 80 -2.34 16.44 -7.29
C PHE A 80 -3.15 17.03 -8.46
N PRO A 81 -4.40 17.49 -8.26
CA PRO A 81 -4.99 18.50 -9.13
C PRO A 81 -4.24 19.84 -9.03
#